data_AF-A0A949ZL03-F1
#
_entry.id   AF-A0A949ZL03-F1
#
_cell.length_a   1.000
_cell.length_b   1.000
_cell.length_c   1.000
_cell.angle_alpha   90.00
_cell.angle_beta   90.00
_cell.angle_gamma   90.00
#
_symmetry.space_group_name_H-M   'P 1'
#
loop_
_entity.id
_entity.type
_entity.pdbx_description
1 polymer ?
#
loop_
_entity_poly.entity_id
_entity_poly.type
_entity_poly.pdbx_seq_one_letter_code
_entity_poly.pdbx_strand_id
1 'polypeptide(L)'
;MRRSLPDRRLRDLRPDPVKGFLQRLGEIAGRDPDAARWAQALVAELEQEDAERCSGLVATLRAYYASGARVDKTAEVLFLHRNSVRYRLDRIRLLTGLDIDRPDVVAAMTVALGCRATITEERIDAG
;
A
#
# COMPACT_ATOMS: atom_id res chain seq x y z
N MET A 1 0.19 -35.62 36.49
CA MET A 1 0.71 -34.24 36.48
C MET A 1 0.15 -33.50 35.28
N ARG A 2 -0.81 -32.59 35.50
CA ARG A 2 -1.34 -31.70 34.47
C ARG A 2 -0.42 -30.50 34.30
N ARG A 3 -0.01 -30.18 33.07
CA ARG A 3 0.13 -28.79 32.62
C ARG A 3 -0.52 -28.64 31.26
N SER A 4 -1.78 -28.22 31.33
CA SER A 4 -2.53 -27.57 30.27
C SER A 4 -1.75 -26.32 29.82
N LEU A 5 -1.38 -26.28 28.54
CA LEU A 5 -1.05 -25.02 27.87
C LEU A 5 -2.38 -24.39 27.45
N PRO A 6 -2.64 -23.11 27.79
CA PRO A 6 -3.91 -22.49 27.44
C PRO A 6 -3.97 -22.21 25.95
N ASP A 7 -5.06 -22.65 25.36
CA ASP A 7 -5.64 -22.27 24.08
C ASP A 7 -5.75 -20.74 23.97
N ARG A 8 -4.79 -20.08 23.28
CA ARG A 8 -4.61 -18.61 23.35
C ARG A 8 -4.47 -17.84 22.04
N ARG A 9 -4.70 -18.40 20.85
CA ARG A 9 -4.54 -17.61 19.60
C ARG A 9 -5.60 -17.79 18.52
N LEU A 10 -6.79 -18.29 18.87
CA LEU A 10 -7.95 -18.27 17.97
C LEU A 10 -8.77 -16.96 18.05
N ARG A 11 -8.34 -15.96 18.83
CA ARG A 11 -9.03 -14.66 18.97
C ARG A 11 -8.62 -13.57 17.96
N ASP A 12 -7.58 -13.81 17.15
CA ASP A 12 -6.90 -12.73 16.39
C ASP A 12 -7.19 -12.74 14.86
N LEU A 13 -8.18 -13.50 14.40
CA LEU A 13 -8.62 -13.49 12.99
C LEU A 13 -9.77 -12.51 12.72
N ARG A 14 -9.96 -11.50 13.58
CA ARG A 14 -10.78 -10.35 13.16
C ARG A 14 -9.94 -9.57 12.15
N PRO A 15 -10.47 -9.33 10.93
CA PRO A 15 -9.79 -8.46 9.99
C PRO A 15 -9.54 -7.12 10.71
N ASP A 16 -8.31 -6.62 10.62
CA ASP A 16 -7.95 -5.32 11.16
C ASP A 16 -8.95 -4.28 10.63
N PRO A 17 -9.79 -3.69 11.49
CA PRO A 17 -10.86 -2.80 11.05
C PRO A 17 -10.31 -1.56 10.36
N VAL A 18 -9.09 -1.13 10.71
CA VAL A 18 -8.41 0.00 10.05
C VAL A 18 -8.05 -0.38 8.63
N LYS A 19 -7.44 -1.55 8.43
CA LYS A 19 -7.10 -2.06 7.10
C LYS A 19 -8.33 -2.25 6.21
N GLY A 20 -9.40 -2.83 6.75
CA GLY A 20 -10.66 -3.01 6.04
C GLY A 20 -11.31 -1.68 5.65
N PHE A 21 -11.30 -0.70 6.54
CA PHE A 21 -11.80 0.65 6.27
C PHE A 21 -11.01 1.33 5.15
N LEU A 22 -9.68 1.32 5.21
CA LEU A 22 -8.83 1.96 4.19
C LEU A 22 -8.96 1.29 2.81
N GLN A 23 -9.07 -0.04 2.77
CA GLN A 23 -9.33 -0.76 1.52
C GLN A 23 -10.67 -0.34 0.91
N ARG A 24 -11.73 -0.26 1.74
CA ARG A 24 -13.05 0.17 1.27
C ARG A 24 -13.05 1.62 0.79
N LEU A 25 -12.30 2.51 1.46
CA LEU A 25 -12.11 3.88 0.99
C LEU A 25 -11.41 3.93 -0.37
N GLY A 26 -10.39 3.09 -0.60
CA GLY A 26 -9.74 2.99 -1.91
C GLY A 26 -10.71 2.58 -3.03
N GLU A 27 -11.59 1.61 -2.76
CA GLU A 27 -12.64 1.19 -3.70
C GLU A 27 -13.68 2.27 -3.99
N ILE A 28 -14.04 3.08 -2.98
CA ILE A 28 -14.99 4.19 -3.14
C ILE A 28 -14.31 5.34 -3.90
N ALA A 29 -13.09 5.70 -3.52
CA ALA A 29 -12.31 6.74 -4.19
C ALA A 29 -12.05 6.40 -5.66
N GLY A 30 -11.87 5.12 -6.00
CA GLY A 30 -11.72 4.69 -7.39
C GLY A 30 -12.97 4.88 -8.28
N ARG A 31 -14.14 5.17 -7.69
CA ARG A 31 -15.40 5.45 -8.41
C ARG A 31 -15.64 6.93 -8.64
N ASP A 32 -14.93 7.79 -7.91
CA ASP A 32 -15.00 9.25 -8.07
C ASP A 32 -13.83 9.69 -8.97
N PRO A 33 -14.08 10.34 -10.12
CA PRO A 33 -13.01 10.67 -11.07
C PRO A 33 -11.93 11.58 -10.51
N ASP A 34 -12.30 12.55 -9.67
CA ASP A 34 -11.33 13.49 -9.09
C ASP A 34 -10.48 12.79 -8.02
N ALA A 35 -11.09 12.01 -7.15
CA ALA A 35 -10.39 11.21 -6.15
C ALA A 35 -9.47 10.16 -6.79
N ALA A 36 -9.92 9.48 -7.85
CA ALA A 36 -9.12 8.54 -8.62
C ALA A 36 -7.91 9.22 -9.26
N ARG A 37 -8.08 10.43 -9.82
CA ARG A 37 -6.97 11.22 -10.38
C ARG A 37 -5.94 11.59 -9.31
N TRP A 38 -6.38 12.04 -8.13
CA TRP A 38 -5.45 12.36 -7.03
C TRP A 38 -4.74 11.12 -6.50
N ALA A 39 -5.45 10.00 -6.36
CA ALA A 39 -4.86 8.72 -5.99
C ALA A 39 -3.79 8.29 -7.00
N GLN A 40 -4.09 8.37 -8.30
CA GLN A 40 -3.14 8.05 -9.36
C GLN A 40 -1.90 8.96 -9.30
N ALA A 41 -2.08 10.27 -9.08
CA ALA A 41 -0.97 11.22 -8.97
C ALA A 41 0.01 10.88 -7.83
N LEU A 42 -0.45 10.20 -6.77
CA LEU A 42 0.39 9.79 -5.64
C LEU A 42 1.26 8.57 -5.94
N VAL A 43 0.81 7.67 -6.83
CA VAL A 43 1.46 6.37 -7.07
C VAL A 43 2.04 6.21 -8.47
N ALA A 44 1.70 7.09 -9.41
CA ALA A 44 2.07 6.98 -10.83
C ALA A 44 3.58 6.81 -11.05
N GLU A 45 4.41 7.62 -10.40
CA GLU A 45 5.88 7.53 -10.52
C GLU A 45 6.43 6.19 -10.02
N LEU A 46 5.81 5.62 -8.98
CA LEU A 46 6.20 4.31 -8.44
C LEU A 46 5.79 3.19 -9.38
N GLU A 47 4.57 3.27 -9.94
CA GLU A 47 4.05 2.30 -10.90
C GLU A 47 4.85 2.32 -12.21
N GLN A 48 5.22 3.51 -12.68
CA GLN A 48 6.07 3.68 -13.86
C GLN A 48 7.46 3.08 -13.64
N GLU A 49 8.11 3.39 -12.51
CA GLU A 49 9.43 2.81 -12.21
C GLU A 49 9.36 1.28 -12.02
N ASP A 50 8.26 0.76 -11.46
CA ASP A 50 8.03 -0.68 -11.37
C ASP A 50 7.85 -1.32 -12.75
N ALA A 51 7.11 -0.68 -13.66
CA ALA A 51 6.91 -1.17 -15.02
C ALA A 51 8.19 -1.15 -15.86
N GLU A 52 9.02 -0.11 -15.73
CA GLU A 52 10.25 0.05 -16.51
C GLU A 52 11.40 -0.82 -15.98
N ARG A 53 11.49 -1.00 -14.65
CA ARG A 53 12.70 -1.56 -14.01
C ARG A 53 12.44 -2.78 -13.14
N CYS A 54 11.19 -3.24 -13.01
CA CYS A 54 10.79 -4.31 -12.09
C CYS A 54 11.28 -4.05 -10.65
N SER A 55 11.25 -2.79 -10.21
CA SER A 55 11.94 -2.34 -8.99
C SER A 55 11.23 -2.77 -7.69
N GLY A 56 9.94 -3.09 -7.76
CA GLY A 56 9.11 -3.60 -6.67
C GLY A 56 8.78 -2.54 -5.61
N LEU A 57 8.73 -1.26 -5.96
CA LEU A 57 8.48 -0.14 -5.06
C LEU A 57 7.06 -0.15 -4.51
N VAL A 58 6.04 -0.36 -5.35
CA VAL A 58 4.64 -0.41 -4.90
C VAL A 58 4.44 -1.54 -3.90
N ALA A 59 4.97 -2.73 -4.21
CA ALA A 59 4.93 -3.88 -3.30
C ALA A 59 5.69 -3.60 -1.99
N THR A 60 6.84 -2.91 -2.09
CA THR A 60 7.63 -2.54 -0.92
C THR A 60 6.87 -1.59 0.00
N LEU A 61 6.23 -0.56 -0.55
CA LEU A 61 5.48 0.41 0.22
C LEU A 61 4.27 -0.21 0.92
N ARG A 62 3.52 -1.07 0.22
CA ARG A 62 2.41 -1.84 0.83
C ARG A 62 2.88 -2.68 2.01
N ALA A 63 3.96 -3.44 1.83
CA ALA A 63 4.51 -4.28 2.89
C ALA A 63 5.09 -3.43 4.03
N TYR A 64 5.64 -2.26 3.74
CA TYR A 64 6.16 -1.32 4.72
C TYR A 64 5.08 -0.81 5.66
N TYR A 65 3.96 -0.29 5.13
CA TYR A 65 2.83 0.15 5.94
C TYR A 65 2.16 -1.01 6.67
N ALA A 66 1.98 -2.17 6.02
CA ALA A 66 1.42 -3.36 6.66
C ALA A 66 2.30 -3.89 7.81
N SER A 67 3.60 -3.56 7.81
CA SER A 67 4.55 -3.91 8.86
C SER A 67 4.70 -2.82 9.94
N GLY A 68 3.83 -1.81 9.93
CA GLY A 68 3.89 -0.69 10.87
C GLY A 68 5.10 0.22 10.66
N ALA A 69 5.49 0.46 9.40
CA ALA A 69 6.64 1.26 9.02
C ALA A 69 7.99 0.74 9.57
N ARG A 70 8.11 -0.57 9.77
CA ARG A 70 9.31 -1.24 10.28
C ARG A 70 10.10 -1.95 9.19
N VAL A 71 11.28 -1.41 8.85
CA VAL A 71 12.18 -1.97 7.81
C VAL A 71 12.48 -3.45 8.00
N ASP A 72 12.83 -3.88 9.22
CA ASP A 72 13.21 -5.28 9.46
C ASP A 72 12.03 -6.23 9.22
N LYS A 73 10.81 -5.82 9.58
CA LYS A 73 9.59 -6.61 9.33
C LYS A 73 9.20 -6.62 7.85
N THR A 74 9.38 -5.51 7.17
CA THR A 74 9.19 -5.44 5.71
C THR A 74 10.18 -6.34 4.97
N ALA A 75 11.44 -6.38 5.41
CA ALA A 75 12.47 -7.25 4.87
C ALA A 75 12.11 -8.73 5.03
N GLU A 76 11.65 -9.14 6.22
CA GLU A 76 11.12 -10.49 6.48
C GLU A 76 9.95 -10.83 5.53
N VAL A 77 8.97 -9.94 5.40
CA VAL A 77 7.76 -10.15 4.58
C VAL A 77 8.07 -10.28 3.09
N LEU A 78 9.02 -9.48 2.59
CA LEU A 78 9.39 -9.46 1.17
C LEU A 78 10.51 -10.44 0.82
N PHE A 79 11.07 -11.16 1.80
CA PHE A 79 12.28 -11.97 1.64
C PHE A 79 13.46 -11.19 1.05
N LEU A 80 13.63 -9.94 1.49
CA LEU A 80 14.69 -9.04 1.05
C LEU A 80 15.67 -8.76 2.18
N HIS A 81 16.89 -8.35 1.82
CA HIS A 81 17.79 -7.77 2.79
C HIS A 81 17.29 -6.38 3.24
N ARG A 82 17.47 -6.04 4.52
CA ARG A 82 17.07 -4.73 5.09
C ARG A 82 17.63 -3.53 4.33
N ASN A 83 18.84 -3.64 3.78
CA ASN A 83 19.45 -2.55 3.00
C ASN A 83 18.72 -2.35 1.67
N SER A 84 18.27 -3.44 1.02
CA SER A 84 17.47 -3.36 -0.20
C SER A 84 16.12 -2.69 0.07
N VAL A 85 15.50 -2.97 1.22
CA VAL A 85 14.28 -2.28 1.64
C VAL A 85 14.53 -0.79 1.87
N ARG A 86 15.59 -0.42 2.61
CA ARG A 86 15.96 1.00 2.80
C ARG A 86 16.16 1.73 1.48
N TYR A 87 16.96 1.15 0.60
CA TYR A 87 17.20 1.71 -0.73
C TYR A 87 15.89 1.96 -1.49
N ARG A 88 14.97 0.99 -1.49
CA ARG A 88 13.67 1.15 -2.15
C ARG A 88 12.82 2.23 -1.49
N LEU A 89 12.79 2.31 -0.16
CA LEU A 89 12.06 3.38 0.55
C LEU A 89 12.66 4.76 0.27
N ASP A 90 13.98 4.88 0.19
CA ASP A 90 14.65 6.13 -0.18
C ASP A 90 14.35 6.50 -1.63
N ARG A 91 14.30 5.52 -2.54
CA ARG A 91 13.86 5.74 -3.92
C ARG A 91 12.41 6.19 -4.00
N ILE A 92 11.51 5.61 -3.19
CA ILE A 92 10.11 6.04 -3.10
C ILE A 92 10.02 7.50 -2.64
N ARG A 93 10.74 7.88 -1.58
CA ARG A 93 10.79 9.27 -1.09
C ARG A 93 11.29 10.22 -2.18
N LEU A 94 12.31 9.81 -2.93
CA LEU A 94 12.89 10.61 -4.01
C LEU A 94 11.90 10.80 -5.18
N LEU A 95 11.25 9.73 -5.63
CA LEU A 95 10.30 9.78 -6.76
C LEU A 95 9.04 10.57 -6.41
N THR A 96 8.52 10.38 -5.20
CA THR A 96 7.28 11.05 -4.78
C THR A 96 7.53 12.48 -4.28
N GLY A 97 8.74 12.78 -3.81
CA GLY A 97 9.03 14.03 -3.09
C GLY A 97 8.32 14.15 -1.74
N LEU A 98 7.77 13.05 -1.21
CA LEU A 98 6.95 13.03 0.00
C LEU A 98 7.69 12.42 1.18
N ASP A 99 7.37 12.93 2.37
CA ASP A 99 7.65 12.22 3.61
C ASP A 99 6.61 11.10 3.81
N ILE A 100 6.96 9.90 3.37
CA ILE A 100 6.10 8.71 3.41
C ILE A 100 5.81 8.21 4.83
N ASP A 101 6.43 8.78 5.86
CA ASP A 101 6.17 8.45 7.26
C ASP A 101 5.23 9.47 7.93
N ARG A 102 4.88 10.56 7.22
CA ARG A 102 3.95 11.58 7.71
C ARG A 102 2.52 11.02 7.78
N PRO A 103 1.77 11.17 8.89
CA PRO A 103 0.49 10.46 9.09
C PRO A 103 -0.58 10.68 8.00
N ASP A 104 -0.70 11.90 7.49
CA ASP A 104 -1.60 12.26 6.39
C ASP A 104 -1.18 11.60 5.07
N VAL A 105 0.14 11.56 4.80
CA VAL A 105 0.71 10.90 3.61
C VAL A 105 0.52 9.38 3.68
N VAL A 106 0.75 8.78 4.85
CA VAL A 106 0.51 7.34 5.06
C VAL A 106 -0.95 6.99 4.75
N ALA A 107 -1.89 7.78 5.26
CA ALA A 107 -3.32 7.57 5.00
C ALA A 107 -3.65 7.71 3.50
N ALA A 108 -3.21 8.81 2.87
CA ALA A 108 -3.45 9.07 1.46
C ALA A 108 -2.84 7.99 0.55
N MET A 109 -1.57 7.62 0.78
CA MET A 109 -0.88 6.57 0.03
C MET A 109 -1.55 5.21 0.23
N THR A 110 -2.00 4.87 1.45
CA THR A 110 -2.67 3.59 1.69
C THR A 110 -3.99 3.50 0.93
N VAL A 111 -4.77 4.59 0.91
CA VAL A 111 -6.01 4.67 0.11
C VAL A 111 -5.69 4.61 -1.38
N ALA A 112 -4.70 5.37 -1.86
CA ALA A 112 -4.31 5.39 -3.27
C ALA A 112 -3.84 4.02 -3.76
N LEU A 113 -3.04 3.31 -2.95
CA LEU A 113 -2.68 1.92 -3.20
C LEU A 113 -3.91 0.99 -3.21
N GLY A 114 -4.97 1.32 -2.47
CA GLY A 114 -6.25 0.58 -2.50
C GLY A 114 -7.12 0.93 -3.72
N CYS A 115 -6.87 2.04 -4.40
CA CYS A 115 -7.63 2.45 -5.58
C CYS A 115 -7.30 1.52 -6.74
N ARG A 116 -8.25 0.65 -7.08
CA ARG A 116 -8.29 0.05 -8.41
C ARG A 116 -9.13 1.01 -9.23
N ALA A 117 -8.49 1.85 -10.05
CA ALA A 117 -9.24 2.62 -11.03
C ALA A 117 -9.96 1.60 -11.92
N THR A 118 -11.27 1.44 -11.72
CA THR A 118 -12.12 0.96 -12.81
C THR A 118 -12.07 2.08 -13.81
N ILE A 119 -11.24 1.93 -14.84
CA ILE A 119 -11.44 2.67 -16.08
C ILE A 119 -12.82 2.22 -16.55
N THR A 120 -13.86 2.92 -16.11
CA THR A 120 -15.16 2.82 -16.73
C THR A 120 -14.95 3.43 -18.09
N GLU A 121 -14.78 2.57 -19.10
CA GLU A 121 -14.90 2.91 -20.50
C GLU A 121 -16.33 3.41 -20.73
N GLU A 122 -16.63 4.64 -20.31
CA GLU A 122 -17.85 5.32 -20.68
C GLU A 122 -17.61 6.11 -21.97
N ARG A 123 -18.05 5.48 -23.07
CA ARG A 123 -18.55 6.08 -24.31
C ARG A 123 -17.54 6.79 -25.21
N ILE A 124 -16.97 6.01 -26.12
CA ILE A 124 -16.86 6.46 -27.52
C ILE A 124 -18.13 5.98 -28.24
N ASP A 125 -19.24 6.67 -27.98
CA ASP A 125 -20.43 6.69 -28.83
C ASP A 125 -20.80 8.17 -29.01
N ALA A 126 -20.08 8.84 -29.91
CA ALA A 126 -20.46 10.10 -30.54
C ALA A 126 -19.53 10.32 -31.74
N GLY A 127 -20.02 9.98 -32.93
CA GLY A 127 -19.35 10.22 -34.21
C GLY A 127 -19.85 9.30 -35.30
#